data_AF-A0A2V6MTH7-F1
#
_entry.id   AF-A0A2V6MTH7-F1
#
_cell.length_a   1.000
_cell.length_b   1.000
_cell.length_c   1.000
_cell.angle_alpha   90.00
_cell.angle_beta   90.00
_cell.angle_gamma   90.00
#
_symmetry.space_group_name_H-M   'P 1'
#
loop_
_entity.id
_entity.type
_entity.pdbx_description
1 polymer ?
#
loop_
_entity_poly.entity_id
_entity_poly.type
_entity_poly.pdbx_seq_one_letter_code
_entity_poly.pdbx_strand_id
1 'polypeptide(L)' 'DLRHFLYRRLNVLPQHQREALELAFFAGMSHREIAAVTRAPLGTVKTRLELGLQKLTQSLRPLRHKI' A
#
# COMPACT_ATOMS: atom_id res chain seq x y z
N ASP A 1 -8.87 -3.06 16.57
CA ASP A 1 -7.89 -1.98 16.32
C ASP A 1 -7.85 -1.64 14.83
N LEU A 2 -7.70 -0.34 14.49
CA LEU A 2 -7.75 0.20 13.12
C LEU A 2 -6.58 -0.28 12.25
N ARG A 3 -5.37 -0.39 12.82
CA ARG A 3 -4.19 -0.84 12.11
C ARG A 3 -4.38 -2.27 11.61
N HIS A 4 -4.89 -3.16 12.45
CA HIS A 4 -5.17 -4.55 12.06
C HIS A 4 -6.22 -4.65 10.95
N PHE A 5 -7.26 -3.80 11.00
CA PHE A 5 -8.27 -3.73 9.95
C PHE A 5 -7.69 -3.29 8.61
N LEU A 6 -6.87 -2.22 8.59
CA LEU A 6 -6.21 -1.73 7.38
C LEU A 6 -5.25 -2.79 6.81
N TYR A 7 -4.49 -3.45 7.68
CA TYR A 7 -3.58 -4.52 7.27
C TYR A 7 -4.32 -5.68 6.56
N ARG A 8 -5.47 -6.11 7.10
CA ARG A 8 -6.33 -7.11 6.46
C ARG A 8 -6.84 -6.68 5.09
N ARG A 9 -7.07 -5.38 4.88
CA ARG A 9 -7.52 -4.83 3.59
C ARG A 9 -6.41 -4.81 2.54
N LEU A 10 -5.15 -4.73 2.94
CA LEU A 10 -4.02 -4.83 2.02
C LEU A 10 -3.91 -6.21 1.35
N ASN A 11 -4.50 -7.27 1.92
CA ASN A 11 -4.48 -8.61 1.33
C ASN A 11 -5.14 -8.71 -0.05
N VAL A 12 -6.03 -7.76 -0.40
CA VAL A 12 -6.67 -7.72 -1.73
C VAL A 12 -5.76 -7.12 -2.81
N LEU A 13 -4.60 -6.59 -2.44
CA LEU A 13 -3.67 -5.95 -3.35
C LEU A 13 -2.67 -6.96 -3.92
N PRO A 14 -2.22 -6.76 -5.17
CA PRO A 14 -1.05 -7.46 -5.70
C PRO A 14 0.15 -7.33 -4.76
N GLN A 15 0.93 -8.39 -4.63
CA GLN A 15 2.02 -8.50 -3.66
C GLN A 15 2.94 -7.28 -3.64
N HIS A 16 3.42 -6.82 -4.80
CA HIS A 16 4.33 -5.68 -4.86
C HIS A 16 3.69 -4.32 -4.52
N GLN A 17 2.37 -4.19 -4.71
CA GLN A 17 1.63 -3.00 -4.31
C GLN A 17 1.40 -3.01 -2.80
N ARG A 18 1.06 -4.17 -2.23
CA ARG A 18 0.97 -4.39 -0.78
C ARG A 18 2.30 -4.09 -0.10
N GLU A 19 3.38 -4.72 -0.55
CA GLU A 19 4.73 -4.57 0.01
C GLU A 19 5.16 -3.10 0.02
N ALA A 20 4.95 -2.36 -1.08
CA ALA A 20 5.29 -0.95 -1.13
C ALA A 20 4.50 -0.12 -0.10
N LEU A 21 3.19 -0.37 0.06
CA LEU A 21 2.37 0.31 1.05
C LEU A 21 2.73 -0.07 2.49
N GLU A 22 3.08 -1.32 2.74
CA GLU A 22 3.54 -1.80 4.04
C GLU A 22 4.81 -1.06 4.46
N LEU A 23 5.79 -0.98 3.57
CA LEU A 23 7.04 -0.27 3.85
C LEU A 23 6.83 1.24 4.03
N ALA A 24 5.97 1.86 3.21
CA ALA A 24 5.70 3.29 3.32
C ALA A 24 4.91 3.66 4.58
N PHE A 25 3.81 2.98 4.87
CA PHE A 25 2.85 3.41 5.90
C PHE A 25 3.04 2.71 7.25
N PHE A 26 3.61 1.50 7.28
CA PHE A 26 3.80 0.75 8.53
C PHE A 26 5.26 0.72 8.98
N ALA A 27 6.21 0.74 8.04
CA ALA A 27 7.64 0.86 8.35
C ALA A 27 8.17 2.31 8.23
N GLY A 28 7.37 3.25 7.72
CA GLY A 28 7.75 4.67 7.65
C GLY A 28 8.86 4.98 6.65
N MET A 29 9.13 4.08 5.70
CA MET A 29 10.21 4.24 4.74
C MET A 29 9.84 5.25 3.64
N SER A 30 10.81 6.08 3.26
CA SER A 30 10.69 6.94 2.08
C SER A 30 10.70 6.13 0.79
N HIS A 31 10.19 6.71 -0.31
CA HIS A 31 10.19 6.04 -1.62
C HIS A 31 11.60 5.60 -2.09
N ARG A 32 12.64 6.35 -1.71
CA ARG A 32 14.04 6.01 -2.04
C ARG A 32 14.55 4.83 -1.22
N GLU A 33 14.24 4.79 0.07
CA GLU A 33 14.59 3.64 0.92
C GLU A 33 13.85 2.38 0.49
N ILE A 34 12.58 2.51 0.08
CA ILE A 34 11.80 1.40 -0.49
C ILE A 34 12.44 0.91 -1.79
N ALA A 35 12.88 1.82 -2.68
CA ALA A 35 13.58 1.45 -3.90
C ALA A 35 14.87 0.69 -3.61
N ALA A 36 15.65 1.14 -2.60
CA ALA A 36 16.88 0.49 -2.18
C ALA A 36 16.63 -0.92 -1.63
N VAL A 37 15.66 -1.10 -0.70
CA VAL A 37 15.41 -2.40 -0.05
C VAL A 37 14.75 -3.40 -0.99
N THR A 38 13.82 -2.95 -1.85
CA THR A 38 13.12 -3.83 -2.81
C THR A 38 13.90 -4.07 -4.10
N ARG A 39 15.04 -3.39 -4.28
CA ARG A 39 15.84 -3.36 -5.51
C ARG A 39 15.01 -3.01 -6.76
N ALA A 40 13.93 -2.26 -6.58
CA ALA A 40 13.09 -1.78 -7.67
C ALA A 40 13.47 -0.34 -8.05
N PRO A 41 13.35 0.05 -9.33
CA PRO A 41 13.53 1.44 -9.73
C PRO A 41 12.58 2.38 -8.95
N LEU A 42 13.05 3.58 -8.60
CA LEU A 42 12.24 4.57 -7.87
C LEU A 42 10.90 4.88 -8.58
N GLY A 43 10.91 4.93 -9.92
CA GLY A 43 9.68 5.10 -10.72
C GLY A 43 8.69 3.95 -10.49
N THR A 44 9.17 2.70 -10.49
CA THR A 44 8.37 1.51 -10.21
C THR A 44 7.79 1.53 -8.80
N VAL A 45 8.56 1.97 -7.79
CA VAL A 45 8.07 2.14 -6.42
C VAL A 45 6.92 3.13 -6.36
N LYS A 46 7.06 4.30 -6.99
CA LYS A 46 5.99 5.31 -7.05
C LYS A 46 4.72 4.74 -7.68
N THR A 47 4.83 4.08 -8.83
CA THR A 47 3.66 3.48 -9.50
C THR A 47 3.02 2.36 -8.66
N ARG A 48 3.82 1.53 -7.95
CA ARG A 48 3.29 0.52 -7.03
C ARG A 48 2.48 1.15 -5.89
N LEU A 49 2.97 2.25 -5.32
CA LEU A 49 2.28 2.99 -4.27
C LEU A 49 0.99 3.64 -4.77
N GLU A 50 1.03 4.33 -5.91
CA GLU A 50 -0.13 4.97 -6.53
C GLU A 50 -1.24 3.96 -6.84
N LEU A 51 -0.91 2.88 -7.56
CA LEU A 51 -1.87 1.83 -7.91
C LEU A 51 -2.38 1.08 -6.66
N GLY A 52 -1.51 0.88 -5.67
CA GLY A 52 -1.87 0.29 -4.39
C GLY A 52 -2.90 1.13 -3.64
N LEU A 53 -2.64 2.43 -3.48
CA LEU A 53 -3.56 3.37 -2.82
C LEU A 53 -4.91 3.46 -3.54
N GLN A 54 -4.90 3.49 -4.88
CA GLN A 54 -6.11 3.53 -5.68
C GLN A 54 -6.98 2.28 -5.43
N LYS A 55 -6.39 1.08 -5.47
CA LYS A 55 -7.09 -0.17 -5.21
C LYS A 55 -7.55 -0.30 -3.76
N LEU A 56 -6.72 0.10 -2.80
CA LEU A 56 -7.09 0.09 -1.39
C LEU A 56 -8.30 0.99 -1.16
N THR A 57 -8.30 2.20 -1.72
CA THR A 57 -9.43 3.13 -1.66
C THR A 57 -10.69 2.51 -2.25
N GLN A 58 -10.60 1.87 -3.42
CA GLN A 58 -11.73 1.15 -4.03
C GLN A 58 -12.26 0.04 -3.12
N SER A 59 -11.38 -0.75 -2.49
CA SER A 59 -11.77 -1.83 -1.57
C SER A 59 -12.47 -1.32 -0.29
N LEU A 60 -12.21 -0.06 0.09
CA LEU A 60 -12.80 0.59 1.25
C LEU A 60 -14.13 1.30 0.95
N ARG A 61 -14.43 1.61 -0.33
CA ARG A 61 -15.69 2.28 -0.71
C ARG A 61 -16.96 1.61 -0.18
N PRO A 62 -17.10 0.26 -0.15
CA PRO A 62 -18.29 -0.39 0.38
C PRO A 62 -18.52 -0.12 1.88
N LEU A 63 -17.47 0.22 2.65
CA LEU A 63 -17.60 0.58 4.06
C LEU A 63 -18.08 2.02 4.22
N ARG A 64 -17.70 2.91 3.30
CA ARG A 64 -18.06 4.33 3.32
C ARG A 64 -19.54 4.62 3.04
N HIS A 65 -20.26 3.63 2.50
CA HIS A 65 -21.70 3.71 2.22
C HIS A 65 -22.55 2.96 3.25
N LYS A 66 -21.92 2.39 4.29
CA LYS A 66 -22.58 1.64 5.37
C LYS A 66 -22.57 2.39 6.71
N ILE A 67 -22.02 3.61 6.72
CA ILE A 67 -22.01 4.54 7.85
C ILE A 67 -22.95 5.68 7.51
#